data_AF-A0A822FD23-F1
#
_entry.id   AF-A0A822FD23-F1
#
_cell.length_a   1.000
_cell.length_b   1.000
_cell.length_c   1.000
_cell.angle_alpha   90.00
_cell.angle_beta   90.00
_cell.angle_gamma   90.00
#
_symmetry.space_group_name_H-M   'P 1'
#
loop_
_entity.id
_entity.type
_entity.pdbx_description
1 polymer ?
#
loop_
_entity_poly.entity_id
_entity_poly.type
_entity_poly.pdbx_seq_one_letter_code
_entity_poly.pdbx_strand_id
1 'polypeptide(L)' 'APTVASNKQVSSQIKACPPDQKQCTYAPHKTQCCLAGERCIPNVGCRCFNFKNGNKCA' A
#
# COMPACT_ATOMS: atom_id res chain seq x y z
N ALA A 1 17.38 -14.62 5.26
CA ALA A 1 16.06 -13.97 5.26
C ALA A 1 16.24 -12.53 5.70
N PRO A 2 15.95 -11.51 4.88
CA PRO A 2 15.95 -10.15 5.37
C PRO A 2 14.56 -9.80 5.91
N THR A 3 14.53 -9.53 7.21
CA THR A 3 13.40 -9.00 7.97
C THR A 3 13.14 -7.56 7.53
N VAL A 4 11.96 -7.29 6.95
CA VAL A 4 11.52 -5.94 6.56
C VAL A 4 11.16 -5.11 7.80
N ALA A 5 12.18 -4.60 8.49
CA ALA A 5 12.04 -3.52 9.45
C ALA A 5 12.08 -2.19 8.69
N SER A 6 10.90 -1.64 8.39
CA SER A 6 10.75 -0.35 7.73
C SER A 6 11.06 0.77 8.73
N ASN A 7 12.33 1.20 8.80
CA ASN A 7 12.76 2.41 9.49
C ASN A 7 13.82 3.15 8.66
N LYS A 8 13.47 4.26 8.00
CA LYS A 8 14.38 5.37 7.71
C LYS A 8 13.60 6.69 7.63
N GLN A 9 14.24 7.77 8.08
CA GLN A 9 13.66 8.85 8.88
C GLN A 9 13.79 10.23 8.18
N VAL A 10 12.90 11.18 8.56
CA VAL A 10 12.98 12.67 8.49
C VAL A 10 12.71 13.42 7.17
N SER A 11 11.56 14.09 7.06
CA SER A 11 11.42 15.57 6.95
C SER A 11 9.97 15.96 6.58
N SER A 12 9.32 16.79 7.41
CA SER A 12 8.11 17.59 7.18
C SER A 12 6.94 17.04 6.33
N GLN A 13 5.87 16.69 7.04
CA GLN A 13 4.45 16.78 6.65
C GLN A 13 3.93 15.83 5.55
N ILE A 14 3.03 14.94 6.00
CA ILE A 14 2.26 13.91 5.26
C ILE A 14 3.09 12.66 4.93
N LYS A 15 2.84 11.56 5.65
CA LYS A 15 3.36 10.21 5.37
C LYS A 15 2.85 9.74 4.01
N ALA A 16 3.50 10.18 2.93
CA ALA A 16 3.28 9.62 1.61
C ALA A 16 3.77 8.16 1.61
N CYS A 17 3.09 7.33 0.83
CA CYS A 17 3.51 5.96 0.63
C CYS A 17 4.90 5.90 -0.05
N PRO A 18 5.69 4.84 0.21
CA PRO A 18 6.97 4.67 -0.47
C PRO A 18 6.78 4.56 -1.99
N PRO A 19 7.86 4.74 -2.78
CA PRO A 19 7.81 4.53 -4.22
C PRO A 19 7.21 3.15 -4.55
N ASP A 20 6.47 3.09 -5.66
CA ASP A 20 5.71 1.91 -6.11
C ASP A 20 4.51 1.52 -5.23
N GLN A 21 4.13 2.37 -4.27
CA GLN A 21 2.91 2.22 -3.48
C GLN A 21 1.95 3.40 -3.66
N LYS A 22 0.64 3.11 -3.56
CA LYS A 22 -0.42 4.12 -3.61
C LYS A 22 -1.11 4.25 -2.26
N GLN A 23 -1.33 5.50 -1.82
CA GLN A 23 -2.09 5.76 -0.60
C GLN A 23 -3.57 5.40 -0.79
N CYS A 24 -4.09 4.61 0.14
CA CYS A 24 -5.46 4.15 0.19
C CYS A 24 -6.12 4.57 1.51
N THR A 25 -7.02 5.55 1.43
CA THR A 25 -7.90 5.93 2.53
C THR A 25 -9.13 5.03 2.49
N TYR A 26 -9.12 3.95 3.27
CA TYR A 26 -10.20 2.97 3.27
C TYR A 26 -11.28 3.27 4.31
N ALA A 27 -10.97 4.06 5.33
CA ALA A 27 -11.93 4.53 6.32
C ALA A 27 -11.55 5.93 6.83
N PRO A 28 -12.46 6.63 7.53
CA PRO A 28 -12.15 7.92 8.14
C PRO A 28 -10.92 7.82 9.04
N HIS A 29 -9.92 8.67 8.79
CA HIS A 29 -8.62 8.67 9.47
C HIS A 29 -7.80 7.38 9.37
N LYS A 30 -8.19 6.42 8.51
CA LYS A 30 -7.42 5.20 8.27
C LYS A 30 -6.91 5.17 6.84
N THR A 31 -5.59 5.28 6.73
CA THR A 31 -4.85 5.17 5.48
C THR A 31 -3.93 3.97 5.52
N GLN A 32 -3.70 3.37 4.35
CA GLN A 32 -2.71 2.31 4.15
C GLN A 32 -2.04 2.50 2.79
N CYS A 33 -0.94 1.82 2.54
CA CYS A 33 -0.23 1.88 1.26
C CYS A 33 -0.43 0.58 0.49
N CYS A 34 -1.00 0.69 -0.71
CA CYS A 34 -1.25 -0.42 -1.62
C CYS A 34 -0.07 -0.63 -2.54
N LEU A 35 0.31 -1.88 -2.77
CA LEU A 35 1.27 -2.28 -3.80
C LEU A 35 0.69 -2.10 -5.21
N ALA A 36 1.56 -2.08 -6.21
CA ALA A 36 1.17 -2.12 -7.61
C ALA A 36 0.31 -3.37 -7.90
N GLY A 37 -0.86 -3.16 -8.52
CA GLY A 37 -1.83 -4.23 -8.82
C GLY A 37 -2.93 -4.39 -7.75
N GLU A 38 -2.80 -3.71 -6.61
CA GLU A 38 -3.88 -3.61 -5.63
C GLU A 38 -4.83 -2.45 -5.94
N ARG A 39 -6.11 -2.64 -5.62
CA ARG A 39 -7.15 -1.61 -5.60
C ARG A 39 -7.47 -1.26 -4.16
N CYS A 40 -7.63 0.03 -3.89
CA CYS A 40 -8.19 0.51 -2.63
C CYS A 40 -9.70 0.27 -2.63
N ILE A 41 -10.18 -0.62 -1.75
CA ILE A 41 -11.60 -0.90 -1.57
C ILE A 41 -12.08 -0.18 -0.29
N PRO A 42 -13.12 0.66 -0.35
CA PRO A 42 -13.70 1.31 0.82
C PRO A 42 -14.08 0.28 1.90
N ASN A 43 -13.83 0.60 3.17
CA ASN A 43 -14.02 -0.26 4.35
C ASN A 43 -13.24 -1.58 4.37
N VAL A 44 -12.44 -1.85 3.34
CA VAL A 44 -11.76 -3.15 3.15
C VAL A 44 -10.24 -2.99 3.08
N GLY A 45 -9.75 -1.91 2.46
CA GLY A 45 -8.33 -1.69 2.24
C GLY A 45 -7.83 -2.12 0.87
N CYS A 46 -6.52 -2.31 0.75
CA CYS A 46 -5.89 -2.77 -0.48
C CYS A 46 -6.26 -4.22 -0.76
N ARG A 47 -6.72 -4.51 -1.97
CA ARG A 47 -6.98 -5.88 -2.45
C ARG A 47 -6.44 -6.08 -3.84
N CYS A 48 -5.87 -7.25 -4.08
CA CYS A 48 -5.37 -7.64 -5.39
C CYS A 48 -6.52 -7.70 -6.39
N PHE A 49 -6.45 -6.92 -7.49
CA PHE A 49 -7.55 -6.81 -8.46
C PHE A 49 -7.18 -7.33 -9.85
N ASN A 50 -6.09 -8.09 -9.99
CA ASN A 50 -5.69 -8.64 -11.28
C ASN A 50 -5.72 -10.18 -11.26
N PHE A 51 -6.72 -10.75 -11.93
CA PHE A 51 -6.87 -12.19 -12.17
C PHE A 51 -6.41 -12.62 -13.56
N LYS A 52 -5.69 -11.77 -14.30
CA LYS A 52 -5.17 -12.17 -15.63
C LYS A 52 -3.72 -12.62 -15.51
N ASN A 53 -3.56 -13.94 -15.55
CA ASN A 53 -2.29 -14.67 -15.68
C ASN A 53 -1.33 -14.59 -14.49
N GLY A 54 -1.70 -15.18 -13.35
CA GLY A 54 -0.74 -15.78 -12.41
C GLY A 54 0.25 -14.86 -11.67
N ASN A 55 0.31 -13.56 -11.97
CA ASN A 55 1.17 -12.63 -11.26
C ASN A 55 0.44 -12.10 -10.02
N LYS A 56 0.74 -12.80 -8.93
CA LYS A 56 0.58 -12.41 -7.53
C LYS A 56 0.85 -10.91 -7.39
N CYS A 57 0.03 -10.21 -6.60
CA CYS A 57 0.48 -8.99 -5.93
C CYS A 57 1.88 -9.29 -5.36
N ALA A 58 2.87 -8.55 -5.85
CA ALA A 58 4.29 -8.92 -5.77
C ALA A 58 4.75 -9.13 -4.33
#